data_AF-A0A062U7W0-F1
#
_entry.id   AF-A0A062U7W0-F1
#
_cell.length_a   1.000
_cell.length_b   1.000
_cell.length_c   1.000
_cell.angle_alpha   90.00
_cell.angle_beta   90.00
_cell.angle_gamma   90.00
#
_symmetry.space_group_name_H-M   'P 1'
#
loop_
_entity.id
_entity.type
_entity.pdbx_description
1 polymer ?
#
loop_
_entity_poly.entity_id
_entity_poly.type
_entity_poly.pdbx_seq_one_letter_code
_entity_poly.pdbx_strand_id
1 'polypeptide(L)'
;MPFLAQLLTALTLLVAGLIKAVSHMTVISTLSIPTCLGNSQTIALNVSFWERAHCWGCYAALTGAVWLTILSVLALPRYRARLIRAK
;
A
#
# COMPACT_ATOMS: atom_id res chain seq x y z
N MET A 1 -16.67 -15.54 -3.69
CA MET A 1 -15.19 -15.62 -3.66
C MET A 1 -14.77 -16.38 -2.41
N PRO A 2 -13.85 -17.36 -2.47
CA PRO A 2 -13.40 -18.05 -1.27
C PRO A 2 -12.73 -17.04 -0.32
N PHE A 3 -12.99 -17.17 0.99
CA PHE A 3 -12.45 -16.29 2.04
C PHE A 3 -10.92 -16.11 1.92
N LEU A 4 -10.21 -17.18 1.53
CA LEU A 4 -8.78 -17.17 1.26
C LEU A 4 -8.37 -16.16 0.18
N ALA A 5 -9.10 -16.10 -0.95
CA ALA A 5 -8.78 -15.18 -2.04
C ALA A 5 -8.96 -13.72 -1.62
N GLN A 6 -9.97 -13.43 -0.80
CA GLN A 6 -10.19 -12.09 -0.23
C GLN A 6 -9.09 -11.70 0.76
N LEU A 7 -8.61 -12.65 1.56
CA LEU A 7 -7.49 -12.43 2.48
C LEU A 7 -6.20 -12.14 1.72
N LEU A 8 -5.91 -12.94 0.69
CA LEU A 8 -4.70 -12.78 -0.13
C LEU A 8 -4.71 -11.45 -0.89
N THR A 9 -5.83 -11.08 -1.50
CA THR A 9 -5.96 -9.80 -2.21
C THR A 9 -5.81 -8.59 -1.29
N ALA A 10 -6.37 -8.64 -0.08
CA ALA A 10 -6.20 -7.57 0.89
C ALA A 10 -4.75 -7.45 1.38
N LEU A 11 -4.09 -8.59 1.63
CA LEU A 11 -2.70 -8.65 2.02
C LEU A 11 -1.77 -8.11 0.92
N THR A 12 -2.00 -8.52 -0.33
CA THR A 12 -1.17 -8.05 -1.46
C THR A 12 -1.34 -6.56 -1.69
N LEU A 13 -2.55 -6.02 -1.61
CA LEU A 13 -2.80 -4.58 -1.69
C LEU A 13 -2.08 -3.82 -0.58
N LEU A 14 -2.13 -4.33 0.66
CA LEU A 14 -1.44 -3.71 1.78
C LEU A 14 0.09 -3.69 1.55
N VAL A 15 0.68 -4.84 1.23
CA VAL A 15 2.13 -4.97 1.07
C VAL A 15 2.64 -4.17 -0.13
N ALA A 16 2.00 -4.32 -1.30
CA ALA A 16 2.38 -3.58 -2.50
C ALA A 16 2.20 -2.07 -2.32
N GLY A 17 1.11 -1.66 -1.66
CA GLY A 17 0.85 -0.26 -1.33
C GLY A 17 1.92 0.34 -0.42
N LEU A 18 2.33 -0.38 0.63
CA LEU A 18 3.39 0.05 1.55
C LEU A 18 4.75 0.16 0.85
N ILE A 19 5.14 -0.84 0.05
CA ILE A 19 6.39 -0.80 -0.72
C ILE A 19 6.40 0.43 -1.64
N LYS A 20 5.27 0.69 -2.32
CA LYS A 20 5.17 1.85 -3.20
C LYS A 20 5.19 3.17 -2.42
N ALA A 21 4.49 3.26 -1.30
CA ALA A 21 4.47 4.46 -0.47
C ALA A 21 5.88 4.81 0.04
N VAL A 22 6.64 3.83 0.51
CA VAL A 22 8.01 4.03 0.98
C VAL A 22 8.92 4.50 -0.16
N SER A 23 8.86 3.83 -1.32
CA SER A 23 9.67 4.23 -2.49
C SER A 23 9.28 5.62 -3.04
N HIS A 24 8.01 5.99 -2.95
CA HIS A 24 7.54 7.31 -3.36
C HIS A 24 8.05 8.42 -2.43
N MET A 25 8.02 8.17 -1.12
CA MET A 25 8.52 9.10 -0.10
C MET A 25 10.03 9.35 -0.22
N THR A 26 10.80 8.36 -0.66
CA THR A 26 12.26 8.50 -0.83
C THR A 26 12.65 9.19 -2.14
N VAL A 27 11.85 9.07 -3.20
CA VAL A 27 12.25 9.53 -4.55
C VAL A 27 11.65 10.89 -4.93
N ILE A 28 10.44 11.25 -4.49
CA ILE A 28 9.81 12.53 -4.89
C ILE A 28 10.55 13.76 -4.39
N SER A 29 11.35 13.58 -3.35
CA SER A 29 12.14 14.65 -2.77
C SER A 29 13.33 15.01 -3.64
N THR A 30 13.59 14.37 -4.78
CA THR A 30 14.77 14.66 -5.61
C THR A 30 14.38 14.88 -7.08
N LEU A 31 14.78 16.03 -7.63
CA LEU A 31 14.73 16.31 -9.06
C LEU A 31 16.14 16.11 -9.62
N SER A 32 16.29 15.14 -10.53
CA SER A 32 17.56 14.93 -11.23
C SER A 32 17.52 15.67 -12.57
N ILE A 33 18.33 16.73 -12.69
CA ILE A 33 18.42 17.52 -13.91
C ILE A 33 19.72 17.13 -14.63
N PRO A 34 19.66 16.62 -15.86
CA PRO A 34 20.85 16.37 -16.65
C PRO A 34 21.53 17.69 -17.00
N THR A 35 22.81 17.80 -16.72
CA THR A 35 23.62 18.97 -17.09
C THR A 35 24.33 18.71 -18.41
N CYS A 36 24.65 19.78 -19.15
CA CYS A 36 25.34 19.69 -20.44
C CYS A 36 26.76 19.08 -20.35
N LEU A 37 27.31 18.90 -19.14
CA LEU A 37 28.60 18.23 -18.90
C LEU A 37 28.48 16.70 -18.71
N GLY A 38 27.31 16.11 -18.96
CA GLY A 38 27.11 14.67 -18.76
C GLY A 38 26.99 14.24 -17.29
N ASN A 39 26.86 15.22 -16.38
CA ASN A 39 26.61 14.97 -14.96
C ASN A 39 25.13 15.22 -14.62
N SER A 40 24.58 14.56 -13.60
CA SER A 40 23.22 14.81 -13.12
C SER A 40 23.25 15.54 -11.79
N GLN A 41 22.57 16.68 -11.69
CA GLN A 41 22.44 17.40 -10.43
C GLN A 41 21.12 17.03 -9.76
N THR A 42 21.19 16.53 -8.52
CA THR A 42 20.02 16.19 -7.71
C THR A 42 19.66 17.35 -6.80
N ILE A 43 18.48 17.95 -7.00
CA ILE A 43 17.96 19.04 -6.16
C ILE A 43 16.90 18.49 -5.23
N ALA A 44 17.03 18.74 -3.93
CA ALA A 44 16.04 18.34 -2.95
C ALA A 44 14.80 19.24 -3.01
N LEU A 45 13.65 18.69 -3.40
CA LEU A 45 12.36 19.38 -3.41
C LEU A 45 11.75 19.33 -2.00
N ASN A 46 11.57 20.50 -1.39
CA ASN A 46 10.85 20.62 -0.12
C ASN A 46 9.33 20.67 -0.39
N VAL A 47 8.75 19.52 -0.69
CA VAL A 47 7.29 19.33 -0.77
C VAL A 47 6.75 18.90 0.58
N SER A 48 5.53 19.34 0.92
CA SER A 48 4.92 19.04 2.20
C SER A 48 4.68 17.53 2.35
N PHE A 49 4.68 17.03 3.58
CA PHE A 49 4.42 15.61 3.85
C PHE A 49 3.07 15.16 3.28
N TRP A 50 2.04 16.02 3.37
CA TRP A 50 0.69 15.73 2.86
C TRP A 50 0.64 15.55 1.34
N GLU A 51 1.40 16.36 0.61
CA GLU A 51 1.53 16.22 -0.85
C GLU A 51 2.29 14.95 -1.21
N ARG A 52 3.34 14.59 -0.46
CA ARG A 52 4.06 13.31 -0.67
C ARG A 52 3.23 12.08 -0.34
N ALA A 53 2.35 12.18 0.65
CA ALA A 53 1.46 11.10 1.09
C ALA A 53 0.30 10.84 0.11
N HIS A 54 0.03 11.76 -0.81
CA HIS A 54 -1.00 11.60 -1.83
C HIS A 54 -0.51 10.72 -3.00
N CYS A 55 -0.22 9.45 -2.69
CA CYS A 55 0.25 8.49 -3.68
C CYS A 55 -0.68 7.29 -3.75
N TRP A 56 -0.76 6.68 -4.94
CA TRP A 56 -1.56 5.45 -5.13
C TRP A 56 -1.12 4.32 -4.19
N GLY A 57 0.15 4.30 -3.76
CA GLY A 57 0.65 3.37 -2.75
C GLY A 57 -0.03 3.54 -1.39
N CYS A 58 -0.22 4.78 -0.92
CA CYS A 58 -0.92 5.07 0.32
C CYS A 58 -2.41 4.69 0.23
N TYR A 59 -3.05 4.92 -0.91
CA TYR A 59 -4.43 4.48 -1.14
C TYR A 59 -4.57 2.95 -1.19
N ALA A 60 -3.66 2.26 -1.86
CA ALA A 60 -3.63 0.80 -1.90
C ALA A 60 -3.38 0.20 -0.51
N ALA A 61 -2.47 0.79 0.27
CA ALA A 61 -2.20 0.36 1.64
C ALA A 61 -3.43 0.55 2.56
N LEU A 62 -4.09 1.71 2.48
CA LEU A 62 -5.32 1.99 3.23
C LEU A 62 -6.44 1.02 2.88
N THR A 63 -6.68 0.80 1.59
CA THR A 63 -7.73 -0.13 1.14
C THR A 63 -7.44 -1.56 1.59
N GLY A 64 -6.20 -2.03 1.48
CA GLY A 64 -5.77 -3.34 2.00
C GLY A 64 -5.99 -3.46 3.51
N ALA A 65 -5.60 -2.44 4.29
CA ALA A 65 -5.79 -2.42 5.74
C ALA A 65 -7.27 -2.47 6.15
N VAL A 66 -8.12 -1.64 5.52
CA VAL A 66 -9.57 -1.63 5.76
C VAL A 66 -10.20 -2.97 5.40
N TRP A 67 -9.77 -3.58 4.31
CA TRP A 67 -10.31 -4.88 3.92
C TRP A 67 -9.90 -5.99 4.89
N LEU A 68 -8.66 -5.98 5.39
CA LEU A 68 -8.19 -6.92 6.41
C LEU A 68 -8.94 -6.76 7.74
N THR A 69 -9.26 -5.53 8.17
CA THR A 69 -10.04 -5.31 9.40
C THR A 69 -11.48 -5.79 9.25
N ILE A 70 -12.11 -5.57 8.09
CA ILE A 70 -13.43 -6.12 7.79
C ILE A 70 -13.40 -7.65 7.81
N LEU A 71 -12.39 -8.26 7.19
CA LEU A 71 -12.25 -9.72 7.15
C LEU A 71 -12.04 -10.31 8.55
N SER A 72 -11.23 -9.67 9.41
CA SER A 72 -10.94 -10.16 10.75
C SER A 72 -12.14 -10.02 11.70
N VAL A 73 -12.87 -8.91 11.64
CA VAL A 73 -13.98 -8.61 12.55
C VAL A 73 -15.27 -9.32 12.14
N LEU A 74 -15.60 -9.37 10.84
CA LEU A 74 -16.90 -9.82 10.37
C LEU A 74 -16.86 -11.19 9.70
N ALA A 75 -15.87 -11.43 8.83
CA ALA A 75 -15.86 -12.62 7.98
C ALA A 75 -15.23 -13.84 8.67
N LEU A 76 -14.16 -13.65 9.46
CA LEU A 76 -13.45 -14.72 10.16
C LEU A 76 -14.33 -15.47 11.19
N PRO A 77 -15.13 -14.80 12.05
CA PRO A 77 -16.02 -15.50 13.00
C PRO A 77 -17.10 -16.30 12.28
N ARG A 78 -17.66 -15.74 11.20
CA ARG A 78 -18.68 -16.40 10.38
C ARG A 78 -18.11 -17.61 9.63
N TYR A 79 -16.89 -17.50 9.12
CA TYR A 79 -16.18 -18.60 8.45
C TYR A 79 -15.89 -19.74 9.44
N ARG A 80 -15.36 -19.42 10.63
CA ARG A 80 -15.14 -20.40 11.70
C ARG A 80 -16.43 -21.11 12.12
N ALA A 81 -17.52 -20.38 12.31
CA ALA A 81 -18.80 -20.98 12.69
C ALA A 81 -19.36 -21.95 11.62
N ARG A 82 -19.11 -21.69 10.33
CA ARG A 82 -19.48 -22.62 9.24
C ARG A 82 -18.60 -23.86 9.22
N LEU A 83 -17.28 -23.70 9.40
CA LEU A 83 -16.34 -24.81 9.47
C LEU A 83 -16.67 -25.80 10.60
N ILE A 84 -17.04 -25.28 11.78
CA ILE A 84 -17.42 -26.12 12.93
C ILE A 84 -18.71 -26.90 12.63
N ARG A 85 -19.68 -26.28 11.94
CA ARG A 85 -20.97 -26.92 11.59
C ARG A 85 -20.89 -27.95 10.47
N ALA A 86 -19.84 -27.87 9.65
CA ALA A 86 -19.61 -28.78 8.52
C ALA A 86 -18.78 -30.03 8.92
N LYS A 87 -18.33 -30.08 10.17
CA LYS A 87 -17.57 -31.19 10.76
C LYS A 87 -18.49 -32.01 11.66
#